data_AF-A0A4Q3DGC8-F1
#
_entry.id   AF-A0A4Q3DGC8-F1
#
_cell.length_a   1.000
_cell.length_b   1.000
_cell.length_c   1.000
_cell.angle_alpha   90.00
_cell.angle_beta   90.00
_cell.angle_gamma   90.00
#
_symmetry.space_group_name_H-M   'P 1'
#
loop_
_entity.id
_entity.type
_entity.pdbx_description
1 polymer ?
#
loop_
_entity_poly.entity_id
_entity_poly.type
_entity_poly.pdbx_seq_one_letter_code
_entity_poly.pdbx_strand_id
1 'polypeptide(L)'
;RDANAVFITFPNTIKSGIKEAFTVYYSGNPRVAKRAPWDGGFVFTQDNEGKPWVATACQGLGASVWWPTKDHQADEVDSMLISISVPKGLVDASNGRLRKITELADGYTRFDWIVKNPINNYDVEANIGNYVHFEDVFNGENGKLTLDFWVLPQDLDKAKKQFGENVKPMLTAFEHWFGPYPFYEDGYKLIEAPHLGMEHQSGVAYGNHFQNGYLGRDLSGTGWGLKWDFIIIHESGHEWFGNNITSKDLGDMWIHESFTNYSESLFVEQQYGKQAGLEYTHGNRRTIQNDAPIVAPYNVNKEGSGDMYPKGGIMLNMIRTIINNDEKWREILRGLNKTFYHKMVTYDDIVGYVNQQSGVDFSPVFDQYLHYKNIPTLEFRFQDKQLLGRWISDVNGFTMPARIRVKNGEYQFFKLGTSFSPINLPSATKENLEIDTFNYYIGVLID
;
A
#
# COMPACT_ATOMS: atom_id res chain seq x y z
N ARG A 1 19.51 20.40 -22.15
CA ARG A 1 19.28 20.03 -20.74
C ARG A 1 18.77 21.25 -20.03
N ASP A 2 17.72 21.12 -19.25
CA ASP A 2 17.20 22.18 -18.39
C ASP A 2 17.02 21.59 -16.99
N ALA A 3 17.79 22.08 -16.02
CA ALA A 3 17.94 21.48 -14.69
C ALA A 3 18.16 19.94 -14.75
N ASN A 4 17.18 19.18 -14.25
CA ASN A 4 17.19 17.71 -14.20
C ASN A 4 16.63 17.05 -15.48
N ALA A 5 16.06 17.82 -16.41
CA ALA A 5 15.50 17.29 -17.64
C ALA A 5 16.52 17.27 -18.80
N VAL A 6 16.63 16.13 -19.46
CA VAL A 6 17.42 15.97 -20.69
C VAL A 6 16.45 15.85 -21.87
N PHE A 7 16.55 16.77 -22.82
CA PHE A 7 15.73 16.78 -24.02
C PHE A 7 16.49 16.15 -25.18
N ILE A 8 15.83 15.21 -25.85
CA ILE A 8 16.38 14.47 -27.00
C ILE A 8 15.55 14.84 -28.22
N THR A 9 16.20 15.27 -29.29
CA THR A 9 15.55 15.53 -30.58
C THR A 9 15.91 14.40 -31.53
N PHE A 10 14.90 13.70 -32.03
CA PHE A 10 15.10 12.66 -33.04
C PHE A 10 15.35 13.30 -34.41
N PRO A 11 16.16 12.67 -35.29
CA PRO A 11 16.42 13.19 -36.64
C PRO A 11 15.15 13.33 -37.49
N ASN A 12 14.16 12.49 -37.23
CA ASN A 12 12.85 12.50 -37.87
C ASN A 12 11.74 12.48 -36.81
N THR A 13 10.58 13.05 -37.14
CA THR A 13 9.39 12.96 -36.29
C THR A 13 8.94 11.50 -36.15
N ILE A 14 8.84 11.02 -34.91
CA ILE A 14 8.28 9.69 -34.60
C ILE A 14 6.75 9.77 -34.69
N LYS A 15 6.14 8.97 -35.56
CA LYS A 15 4.68 8.91 -35.69
C LYS A 15 4.07 8.05 -34.57
N SER A 16 2.86 8.40 -34.13
CA SER A 16 2.12 7.60 -33.15
C SER A 16 1.97 6.13 -33.63
N GLY A 17 2.19 5.19 -32.72
CA GLY A 17 2.14 3.75 -32.99
C GLY A 17 3.43 3.13 -33.53
N ILE A 18 4.47 3.93 -33.83
CA ILE A 18 5.78 3.42 -34.24
C ILE A 18 6.70 3.27 -33.02
N LYS A 19 7.39 2.12 -32.92
CA LYS A 19 8.44 1.88 -31.93
C LYS A 19 9.78 2.33 -32.51
N GLU A 20 10.50 3.15 -31.75
CA GLU A 20 11.87 3.59 -32.04
C GLU A 20 12.72 3.36 -30.79
N ALA A 21 14.04 3.26 -30.96
CA ALA A 21 14.97 3.04 -29.87
C ALA A 21 16.22 3.92 -30.00
N PHE A 22 16.78 4.28 -28.86
CA PHE A 22 18.08 4.90 -28.74
C PHE A 22 18.77 4.36 -27.48
N THR A 23 20.09 4.52 -27.40
CA THR A 23 20.87 4.05 -26.26
C THR A 23 21.48 5.24 -25.56
N VAL A 24 21.32 5.30 -24.23
CA VAL A 24 21.97 6.29 -23.38
C VAL A 24 23.12 5.63 -22.65
N TYR A 25 24.32 6.19 -22.82
CA TYR A 25 25.47 5.85 -22.00
C TYR A 25 25.67 6.96 -20.98
N TYR A 26 25.80 6.56 -19.72
CA TYR A 26 26.04 7.48 -18.61
C TYR A 26 27.00 6.84 -17.61
N SER A 27 27.67 7.66 -16.83
CA SER A 27 28.55 7.23 -15.75
C SER A 27 28.62 8.32 -14.68
N GLY A 28 29.00 7.94 -13.46
CA GLY A 28 29.11 8.85 -12.34
C GLY A 28 28.93 8.13 -11.01
N ASN A 29 28.86 8.92 -9.94
CA ASN A 29 28.48 8.41 -8.62
C ASN A 29 26.98 8.65 -8.43
N PRO A 30 26.20 7.61 -8.10
CA PRO A 30 24.78 7.80 -7.87
C PRO A 30 24.55 8.57 -6.56
N ARG A 31 23.36 9.13 -6.41
CA ARG A 31 22.97 9.79 -5.16
C ARG A 31 22.87 8.76 -4.04
N VAL A 32 23.49 9.08 -2.89
CA VAL A 32 23.39 8.26 -1.67
C VAL A 32 22.24 8.77 -0.81
N ALA A 33 21.32 7.87 -0.46
CA ALA A 33 20.22 8.15 0.45
C ALA A 33 20.74 8.32 1.89
N LYS A 34 20.20 9.28 2.63
CA LYS A 34 20.60 9.57 4.01
C LYS A 34 19.82 8.76 5.04
N ARG A 35 18.56 8.46 4.72
CA ARG A 35 17.51 7.87 5.56
C ARG A 35 16.56 7.04 4.69
N ALA A 36 17.08 6.18 3.81
CA ALA A 36 16.25 5.24 3.06
C ALA A 36 15.31 4.45 3.99
N PRO A 37 14.05 4.19 3.59
CA PRO A 37 13.43 4.56 2.31
C PRO A 37 12.84 6.00 2.27
N TRP A 38 12.98 6.79 3.34
CA TRP A 38 12.38 8.14 3.48
C TRP A 38 13.03 9.23 2.63
N ASP A 39 14.17 8.92 1.98
CA ASP A 39 14.73 9.69 0.89
C ASP A 39 15.33 8.74 -0.15
N GLY A 40 15.32 9.17 -1.42
CA GLY A 40 15.69 8.31 -2.53
C GLY A 40 17.19 8.22 -2.83
N GLY A 41 17.62 7.10 -3.38
CA GLY A 41 18.96 6.84 -3.90
C GLY A 41 19.50 5.46 -3.52
N PHE A 42 20.82 5.34 -3.56
CA PHE A 42 21.51 4.14 -3.10
C PHE A 42 21.80 4.20 -1.60
N VAL A 43 21.70 3.05 -0.96
CA VAL A 43 22.29 2.76 0.34
C VAL A 43 23.58 1.98 0.11
N PHE A 44 24.71 2.51 0.57
CA PHE A 44 25.98 1.78 0.58
C PHE A 44 26.37 1.50 2.03
N THR A 45 26.38 0.22 2.40
CA THR A 45 26.78 -0.23 3.74
C THR A 45 27.58 -1.53 3.65
N GLN A 46 27.80 -2.17 4.79
CA GLN A 46 28.41 -3.49 4.89
C GLN A 46 27.53 -4.41 5.72
N ASP A 47 27.60 -5.71 5.43
CA ASP A 47 27.05 -6.74 6.31
C ASP A 47 27.89 -6.89 7.59
N ASN A 48 27.43 -7.76 8.51
CA ASN A 48 28.11 -8.03 9.77
C ASN A 48 29.50 -8.66 9.61
N GLU A 49 29.85 -9.17 8.43
CA GLU A 49 31.17 -9.71 8.09
C GLU A 49 32.06 -8.68 7.37
N GLY A 50 31.58 -7.44 7.18
CA GLY A 50 32.31 -6.38 6.49
C GLY A 50 32.25 -6.45 4.96
N LYS A 51 31.41 -7.32 4.37
CA LYS A 51 31.25 -7.40 2.91
C LYS A 51 30.30 -6.29 2.43
N PRO A 52 30.48 -5.75 1.22
CA PRO A 52 29.58 -4.74 0.68
C PRO A 52 28.13 -5.21 0.67
N TRP A 53 27.24 -4.34 1.14
CA TRP A 53 25.80 -4.53 1.10
C TRP A 53 25.15 -3.23 0.62
N VAL A 54 24.50 -3.30 -0.53
CA VAL A 54 24.01 -2.16 -1.29
C VAL A 54 22.56 -2.40 -1.67
N ALA A 55 21.75 -1.36 -1.57
CA ALA A 55 20.36 -1.39 -2.02
C ALA A 55 19.99 -0.06 -2.65
N THR A 56 18.89 -0.05 -3.39
CA THR A 56 18.25 1.18 -3.91
C THR A 56 16.88 1.32 -3.28
N ALA A 57 16.48 2.54 -2.93
CA ALA A 57 15.09 2.87 -2.61
C ALA A 57 14.82 4.24 -3.22
N CYS A 58 13.84 4.38 -4.09
CA CYS A 58 13.68 5.59 -4.92
C CYS A 58 12.28 6.22 -4.91
N GLN A 59 11.33 5.75 -4.09
CA GLN A 59 10.01 6.37 -3.97
C GLN A 59 10.13 7.88 -3.66
N GLY A 60 9.22 8.66 -4.24
CA GLY A 60 9.16 10.13 -4.08
C GLY A 60 10.24 10.91 -4.82
N LEU A 61 11.53 10.58 -4.64
CA LEU A 61 12.62 11.28 -5.33
C LEU A 61 12.71 10.88 -6.82
N GLY A 62 12.34 9.64 -7.14
CA GLY A 62 12.28 9.10 -8.48
C GLY A 62 13.56 8.37 -8.91
N ALA A 63 13.41 7.46 -9.87
CA ALA A 63 14.47 6.57 -10.32
C ALA A 63 15.54 7.27 -11.18
N SER A 64 15.27 8.48 -11.67
CA SER A 64 16.24 9.29 -12.43
C SER A 64 17.52 9.62 -11.67
N VAL A 65 17.53 9.42 -10.35
CA VAL A 65 18.70 9.59 -9.48
C VAL A 65 19.84 8.62 -9.80
N TRP A 66 19.55 7.52 -10.49
CA TRP A 66 20.55 6.52 -10.80
C TRP A 66 20.55 5.97 -12.22
N TRP A 67 19.48 6.19 -12.99
CA TRP A 67 19.47 5.85 -14.40
C TRP A 67 18.70 6.87 -15.26
N PRO A 68 18.98 6.94 -16.58
CA PRO A 68 18.18 7.76 -17.48
C PRO A 68 16.80 7.14 -17.71
N THR A 69 15.74 7.80 -17.23
CA THR A 69 14.35 7.37 -17.45
C THR A 69 13.40 8.57 -17.57
N LYS A 70 12.20 8.34 -18.09
CA LYS A 70 11.08 9.29 -17.95
C LYS A 70 10.49 9.07 -16.55
N ASP A 71 11.03 9.85 -15.62
CA ASP A 71 10.76 9.70 -14.19
C ASP A 71 9.44 10.35 -13.81
N HIS A 72 8.37 9.64 -14.13
CA HIS A 72 7.00 10.05 -13.85
C HIS A 72 6.21 8.82 -13.43
N GLN A 73 5.48 8.90 -12.32
CA GLN A 73 4.73 7.78 -11.77
C GLN A 73 3.83 7.11 -12.81
N ALA A 74 3.07 7.90 -13.59
CA ALA A 74 2.23 7.41 -14.67
C ALA A 74 2.94 6.81 -15.91
N ASP A 75 4.25 6.58 -15.90
CA ASP A 75 5.00 6.03 -17.03
C ASP A 75 5.63 4.67 -16.71
N GLU A 76 4.88 3.62 -17.04
CA GLU A 76 5.32 2.23 -16.90
C GLU A 76 5.72 1.65 -18.24
N VAL A 77 6.88 1.00 -18.28
CA VAL A 77 7.29 0.19 -19.42
C VAL A 77 6.50 -1.11 -19.45
N ASP A 78 6.32 -1.73 -20.62
CA ASP A 78 5.56 -3.00 -20.73
C ASP A 78 6.31 -4.21 -20.14
N SER A 79 7.63 -4.13 -20.06
CA SER A 79 8.54 -5.15 -19.54
C SER A 79 9.94 -4.57 -19.37
N MET A 80 10.82 -5.27 -18.63
CA MET A 80 12.19 -4.81 -18.42
C MET A 80 13.22 -5.95 -18.36
N LEU A 81 14.38 -5.73 -18.99
CA LEU A 81 15.61 -6.49 -18.74
C LEU A 81 16.54 -5.65 -17.87
N ILE A 82 16.86 -6.16 -16.69
CA ILE A 82 17.79 -5.55 -15.74
C ILE A 82 19.08 -6.36 -15.77
N SER A 83 20.19 -5.72 -16.14
CA SER A 83 21.51 -6.37 -16.24
C SER A 83 22.50 -5.63 -15.35
N ILE A 84 22.82 -6.22 -14.19
CA ILE A 84 23.70 -5.61 -13.19
C ILE A 84 24.97 -6.46 -13.05
N SER A 85 26.13 -5.80 -13.12
CA SER A 85 27.44 -6.44 -12.91
C SER A 85 28.00 -6.02 -11.56
N VAL A 86 28.35 -6.99 -10.73
CA VAL A 86 28.86 -6.78 -9.37
C VAL A 86 30.22 -7.49 -9.19
N PRO A 87 31.08 -7.05 -8.26
CA PRO A 87 32.33 -7.74 -7.97
C PRO A 87 32.12 -9.23 -7.67
N LYS A 88 33.03 -10.09 -8.15
CA LYS A 88 32.98 -11.53 -7.91
C LYS A 88 32.85 -11.84 -6.41
N GLY A 89 31.91 -12.72 -6.07
CA GLY A 89 31.60 -13.09 -4.69
C GLY A 89 30.39 -12.36 -4.10
N LEU A 90 29.82 -11.38 -4.81
CA LEU A 90 28.52 -10.79 -4.50
C LEU A 90 27.44 -11.30 -5.47
N VAL A 91 26.20 -11.12 -5.05
CA VAL A 91 24.98 -11.44 -5.81
C VAL A 91 24.16 -10.17 -5.95
N ASP A 92 23.59 -9.96 -7.14
CA ASP A 92 22.51 -9.00 -7.36
C ASP A 92 21.17 -9.74 -7.35
N ALA A 93 20.24 -9.30 -6.51
CA ALA A 93 18.85 -9.72 -6.47
C ALA A 93 17.97 -8.53 -6.89
N SER A 94 17.22 -8.70 -7.98
CA SER A 94 16.40 -7.66 -8.60
C SER A 94 14.98 -8.18 -8.89
N ASN A 95 14.13 -7.30 -9.41
CA ASN A 95 12.75 -7.62 -9.81
C ASN A 95 12.67 -8.75 -10.85
N GLY A 96 11.52 -9.41 -10.96
CA GLY A 96 11.27 -10.40 -12.00
C GLY A 96 12.12 -11.66 -11.86
N ARG A 97 12.31 -12.43 -12.93
CA ARG A 97 12.99 -13.74 -12.85
C ARG A 97 14.44 -13.66 -13.30
N LEU A 98 15.33 -14.29 -12.53
CA LEU A 98 16.72 -14.46 -12.92
C LEU A 98 16.79 -15.34 -14.16
N ARG A 99 17.30 -14.78 -15.25
CA ARG A 99 17.41 -15.46 -16.54
C ARG A 99 18.80 -16.04 -16.75
N LYS A 100 19.84 -15.31 -16.35
CA LYS A 100 21.23 -15.69 -16.62
C LYS A 100 22.19 -15.09 -15.62
N ILE A 101 23.20 -15.88 -15.25
CA ILE A 101 24.40 -15.42 -14.55
C ILE A 101 25.58 -15.58 -15.53
N THR A 102 26.40 -14.55 -15.67
CA THR A 102 27.58 -14.56 -16.55
C THR A 102 28.81 -14.09 -15.79
N GLU A 103 29.82 -14.95 -15.63
CA GLU A 103 31.15 -14.51 -15.17
C GLU A 103 31.83 -13.67 -16.25
N LEU A 104 32.35 -12.50 -15.87
CA LEU A 104 33.06 -11.59 -16.77
C LEU A 104 34.57 -11.68 -16.53
N ALA A 105 35.36 -11.37 -17.56
CA ALA A 105 36.82 -11.51 -17.53
C ALA A 105 37.53 -10.49 -16.61
N ASP A 106 36.85 -9.44 -16.19
CA ASP A 106 37.33 -8.32 -15.38
C ASP A 106 37.10 -8.51 -13.87
N GLY A 107 36.72 -9.70 -13.43
CA GLY A 107 36.46 -10.00 -12.02
C GLY A 107 35.07 -9.61 -11.53
N TYR A 108 34.14 -9.36 -12.45
CA TYR A 108 32.72 -9.13 -12.15
C TYR A 108 31.86 -10.34 -12.52
N THR A 109 30.69 -10.44 -11.90
CA THR A 109 29.62 -11.35 -12.29
C THR A 109 28.40 -10.52 -12.69
N ARG A 110 27.82 -10.78 -13.86
CA ARG A 110 26.58 -10.15 -14.32
C ARG A 110 25.37 -11.03 -14.06
N PHE A 111 24.33 -10.42 -13.51
CA PHE A 111 23.01 -11.02 -13.31
C PHE A 111 22.04 -10.35 -14.28
N ASP A 112 21.36 -11.15 -15.09
CA ASP A 112 20.36 -10.70 -16.07
C ASP A 112 18.97 -11.14 -15.58
N TRP A 113 18.15 -10.19 -15.13
CA TRP A 113 16.79 -10.38 -14.62
C TRP A 113 15.74 -9.88 -15.62
N ILE A 114 14.61 -10.59 -15.75
CA ILE A 114 13.50 -10.19 -16.63
C ILE A 114 12.24 -9.96 -15.81
N VAL A 115 11.70 -8.74 -15.91
CA VAL A 115 10.33 -8.39 -15.52
C VAL A 115 9.45 -8.47 -16.77
N LYS A 116 8.40 -9.29 -16.73
CA LYS A 116 7.48 -9.52 -17.85
C LYS A 116 6.24 -8.64 -17.82
N ASN A 117 5.83 -8.23 -16.63
CA ASN A 117 4.69 -7.34 -16.45
C ASN A 117 5.12 -5.87 -16.49
N PRO A 118 4.17 -4.93 -16.68
CA PRO A 118 4.44 -3.53 -16.51
C PRO A 118 5.02 -3.23 -15.13
N ILE A 119 5.93 -2.27 -15.03
CA ILE A 119 6.61 -1.93 -13.78
C ILE A 119 6.84 -0.43 -13.69
N ASN A 120 6.60 0.12 -12.50
CA ASN A 120 6.91 1.51 -12.20
C ASN A 120 8.42 1.72 -12.15
N ASN A 121 8.89 2.90 -12.55
CA ASN A 121 10.32 3.17 -12.55
C ASN A 121 10.91 3.17 -11.13
N TYR A 122 10.15 3.57 -10.10
CA TYR A 122 10.64 3.62 -8.72
C TYR A 122 10.71 2.23 -8.09
N ASP A 123 9.93 1.28 -8.61
CA ASP A 123 9.89 -0.12 -8.16
C ASP A 123 11.13 -0.89 -8.60
N VAL A 124 11.88 -0.37 -9.57
CA VAL A 124 13.06 -1.08 -10.05
C VAL A 124 14.21 -0.92 -9.06
N GLU A 125 14.72 -2.07 -8.63
CA GLU A 125 15.70 -2.15 -7.57
C GLU A 125 17.00 -2.83 -8.02
N ALA A 126 18.04 -2.56 -7.23
CA ALA A 126 19.32 -3.25 -7.25
C ALA A 126 19.75 -3.57 -5.82
N ASN A 127 19.53 -4.81 -5.37
CA ASN A 127 19.99 -5.29 -4.07
C ASN A 127 21.23 -6.15 -4.25
N ILE A 128 22.37 -5.67 -3.77
CA ILE A 128 23.67 -6.31 -3.97
C ILE A 128 24.26 -6.67 -2.62
N GLY A 129 24.56 -7.95 -2.43
CA GLY A 129 25.10 -8.44 -1.16
C GLY A 129 25.67 -9.84 -1.29
N ASN A 130 26.14 -10.39 -0.17
CA ASN A 130 26.60 -11.78 -0.08
C ASN A 130 25.41 -12.75 0.08
N TYR A 131 24.37 -12.58 -0.74
CA TYR A 131 23.11 -13.29 -0.56
C TYR A 131 23.24 -14.81 -0.73
N VAL A 132 22.49 -15.54 0.09
CA VAL A 132 22.09 -16.93 -0.15
C VAL A 132 20.62 -16.96 -0.54
N HIS A 133 20.24 -17.96 -1.32
CA HIS A 133 18.90 -18.15 -1.85
C HIS A 133 18.25 -19.41 -1.28
N PHE A 134 16.95 -19.32 -1.01
CA PHE A 134 16.10 -20.47 -0.80
C PHE A 134 14.72 -20.23 -1.43
N GLU A 135 14.07 -21.32 -1.83
CA GLU A 135 12.82 -21.30 -2.60
C GLU A 135 11.68 -22.00 -1.86
N ASP A 136 10.46 -21.63 -2.21
CA ASP A 136 9.24 -22.34 -1.84
C ASP A 136 8.19 -22.16 -2.97
N VAL A 137 7.05 -22.84 -2.85
CA VAL A 137 5.93 -22.74 -3.77
C VAL A 137 4.64 -22.52 -3.00
N PHE A 138 3.84 -21.56 -3.48
CA PHE A 138 2.48 -21.33 -3.02
C PHE A 138 1.48 -21.85 -4.06
N ASN A 139 0.47 -22.61 -3.63
CA ASN A 139 -0.61 -23.06 -4.51
C ASN A 139 -1.71 -21.98 -4.49
N GLY A 140 -1.53 -20.92 -5.28
CA GLY A 140 -2.47 -19.82 -5.34
C GLY A 140 -3.60 -20.04 -6.36
N GLU A 141 -4.50 -19.08 -6.46
CA GLU A 141 -5.72 -19.14 -7.25
C GLU A 141 -5.47 -19.32 -8.77
N ASN A 142 -4.35 -18.80 -9.31
CA ASN A 142 -3.94 -19.00 -10.71
C ASN A 142 -2.92 -20.14 -10.90
N GLY A 143 -2.72 -20.99 -9.89
CA GLY A 143 -1.82 -22.13 -9.93
C GLY A 143 -0.59 -21.96 -9.04
N LYS A 144 0.49 -22.66 -9.38
CA LYS A 144 1.74 -22.64 -8.59
C LYS A 144 2.47 -21.31 -8.77
N LEU A 145 2.55 -20.53 -7.70
CA LEU A 145 3.37 -19.33 -7.59
C LEU A 145 4.73 -19.71 -6.98
N THR A 146 5.83 -19.32 -7.63
CA THR A 146 7.17 -19.47 -7.07
C THR A 146 7.44 -18.38 -6.04
N LEU A 147 8.04 -18.78 -4.92
CA LEU A 147 8.52 -17.89 -3.88
C LEU A 147 10.04 -17.98 -3.83
N ASP A 148 10.73 -16.86 -4.03
CA ASP A 148 12.19 -16.81 -3.99
C ASP A 148 12.65 -15.84 -2.89
N PHE A 149 13.55 -16.31 -2.02
CA PHE A 149 14.00 -15.54 -0.87
C PHE A 149 15.51 -15.35 -0.91
N TRP A 150 15.95 -14.10 -0.83
CA TRP A 150 17.37 -13.73 -0.88
C TRP A 150 17.75 -13.04 0.43
N VAL A 151 18.62 -13.68 1.21
CA VAL A 151 18.98 -13.22 2.56
C VAL A 151 20.47 -13.35 2.79
N LEU A 152 21.00 -12.65 3.78
CA LEU A 152 22.39 -12.79 4.17
C LEU A 152 22.62 -14.14 4.88
N PRO A 153 23.81 -14.76 4.76
CA PRO A 153 24.02 -16.13 5.23
C PRO A 153 23.79 -16.29 6.73
N GLN A 154 24.17 -15.28 7.52
CA GLN A 154 24.02 -15.30 8.98
C GLN A 154 22.56 -15.21 9.45
N ASP A 155 21.64 -14.83 8.55
CA ASP A 155 20.23 -14.63 8.85
C ASP A 155 19.32 -15.70 8.22
N LEU A 156 19.89 -16.65 7.47
CA LEU A 156 19.16 -17.71 6.76
C LEU A 156 18.16 -18.47 7.63
N ASP A 157 18.56 -18.90 8.83
CA ASP A 157 17.67 -19.68 9.70
C ASP A 157 16.54 -18.83 10.29
N LYS A 158 16.82 -17.55 10.58
CA LYS A 158 15.79 -16.60 11.01
C LYS A 158 14.81 -16.33 9.88
N ALA A 159 15.31 -16.12 8.67
CA ALA A 159 14.52 -15.88 7.47
C ALA A 159 13.59 -17.06 7.16
N LYS A 160 14.11 -18.30 7.15
CA LYS A 160 13.30 -19.50 6.91
C LYS A 160 12.12 -19.59 7.89
N LYS A 161 12.35 -19.27 9.16
CA LYS A 161 11.29 -19.22 10.17
C LYS A 161 10.33 -18.06 9.89
N GLN A 162 10.83 -16.83 9.87
CA GLN A 162 10.00 -15.63 9.79
C GLN A 162 9.19 -15.57 8.49
N PHE A 163 9.83 -15.84 7.35
CA PHE A 163 9.16 -15.83 6.05
C PHE A 163 8.19 -17.00 5.93
N GLY A 164 8.56 -18.18 6.45
CA GLY A 164 7.69 -19.35 6.49
C GLY A 164 6.42 -19.14 7.33
N GLU A 165 6.53 -18.39 8.43
CA GLU A 165 5.40 -18.06 9.31
C GLU A 165 4.45 -16.99 8.73
N ASN A 166 4.91 -16.14 7.80
CA ASN A 166 4.15 -14.97 7.34
C ASN A 166 3.74 -15.02 5.85
N VAL A 167 4.59 -15.46 4.93
CA VAL A 167 4.37 -15.28 3.47
C VAL A 167 3.18 -16.07 2.95
N LYS A 168 3.08 -17.38 3.24
CA LYS A 168 1.93 -18.18 2.76
C LYS A 168 0.60 -17.77 3.42
N PRO A 169 0.54 -17.49 4.74
CA PRO A 169 -0.65 -16.91 5.36
C PRO A 169 -1.05 -15.56 4.75
N MET A 170 -0.07 -14.71 4.43
CA MET A 170 -0.28 -13.42 3.75
C MET A 170 -0.90 -13.62 2.37
N LEU A 171 -0.28 -14.41 1.51
CA LEU A 171 -0.78 -14.70 0.17
C LEU A 171 -2.18 -15.32 0.22
N THR A 172 -2.45 -16.20 1.19
CA THR A 172 -3.78 -16.79 1.39
C THR A 172 -4.83 -15.74 1.75
N ALA A 173 -4.49 -14.80 2.66
CA ALA A 173 -5.41 -13.75 3.07
C ALA A 173 -5.65 -12.74 1.94
N PHE A 174 -4.59 -12.33 1.24
CA PHE A 174 -4.69 -11.36 0.16
C PHE A 174 -5.36 -11.95 -1.07
N GLU A 175 -5.09 -13.21 -1.43
CA GLU A 175 -5.86 -13.86 -2.49
C GLU A 175 -7.34 -13.98 -2.14
N HIS A 176 -7.68 -14.31 -0.88
CA HIS A 176 -9.08 -14.32 -0.44
C HIS A 176 -9.77 -12.96 -0.68
N TRP A 177 -9.16 -11.87 -0.22
CA TRP A 177 -9.77 -10.54 -0.23
C TRP A 177 -9.64 -9.77 -1.55
N PHE A 178 -8.54 -9.96 -2.29
CA PHE A 178 -8.17 -9.15 -3.44
C PHE A 178 -8.13 -9.94 -4.75
N GLY A 179 -8.15 -11.27 -4.68
CA GLY A 179 -8.01 -12.14 -5.84
C GLY A 179 -6.56 -12.54 -6.12
N PRO A 180 -6.31 -13.31 -7.18
CA PRO A 180 -5.00 -13.92 -7.43
C PRO A 180 -3.85 -12.92 -7.38
N TYR A 181 -2.68 -13.34 -6.90
CA TYR A 181 -1.48 -12.52 -6.94
C TYR A 181 -1.23 -11.97 -8.36
N PRO A 182 -0.93 -10.68 -8.55
CA PRO A 182 -0.98 -10.09 -9.88
C PRO A 182 0.25 -10.33 -10.77
N PHE A 183 1.35 -10.89 -10.25
CA PHE A 183 2.61 -11.01 -10.98
C PHE A 183 3.17 -12.45 -11.06
N TYR A 184 2.31 -13.44 -11.36
CA TYR A 184 2.72 -14.86 -11.44
C TYR A 184 3.90 -15.12 -12.38
N GLU A 185 3.92 -14.43 -13.52
CA GLU A 185 4.97 -14.54 -14.54
C GLU A 185 6.34 -14.12 -14.02
N ASP A 186 6.38 -13.24 -13.02
CA ASP A 186 7.59 -12.67 -12.40
C ASP A 186 7.96 -13.36 -11.07
N GLY A 187 6.97 -13.99 -10.42
CA GLY A 187 7.12 -14.66 -9.12
C GLY A 187 7.15 -13.68 -7.95
N TYR A 188 6.90 -14.17 -6.74
CA TYR A 188 6.96 -13.35 -5.53
C TYR A 188 8.32 -13.53 -4.83
N LYS A 189 8.87 -12.45 -4.27
CA LYS A 189 10.15 -12.48 -3.56
C LYS A 189 10.15 -11.64 -2.30
N LEU A 190 11.00 -12.04 -1.36
CA LEU A 190 11.52 -11.14 -0.32
C LEU A 190 13.03 -11.08 -0.43
N ILE A 191 13.57 -9.86 -0.36
CA ILE A 191 15.00 -9.60 -0.45
C ILE A 191 15.43 -8.85 0.80
N GLU A 192 16.35 -9.42 1.57
CA GLU A 192 16.86 -8.76 2.77
C GLU A 192 17.62 -7.48 2.38
N ALA A 193 17.25 -6.35 2.95
CA ALA A 193 17.74 -5.03 2.60
C ALA A 193 18.30 -4.28 3.83
N PRO A 194 19.25 -3.34 3.63
CA PRO A 194 19.82 -2.54 4.71
C PRO A 194 18.91 -1.38 5.15
N HIS A 195 17.75 -1.21 4.52
CA HIS A 195 16.69 -0.28 4.91
C HIS A 195 15.43 -1.06 5.31
N LEU A 196 14.50 -0.39 5.98
CA LEU A 196 13.38 -1.03 6.68
C LEU A 196 12.49 -1.93 5.81
N GLY A 197 12.08 -1.43 4.65
CA GLY A 197 11.18 -2.08 3.70
C GLY A 197 10.99 -1.18 2.49
N MET A 198 10.50 -1.73 1.39
CA MET A 198 10.05 -1.01 0.20
C MET A 198 9.27 -1.98 -0.70
N GLU A 199 8.18 -1.53 -1.31
CA GLU A 199 7.26 -2.34 -2.09
C GLU A 199 7.70 -2.69 -3.52
N HIS A 200 9.01 -2.73 -3.79
CA HIS A 200 9.54 -2.99 -5.12
C HIS A 200 8.88 -4.20 -5.77
N GLN A 201 8.21 -3.97 -6.90
CA GLN A 201 7.36 -4.95 -7.57
C GLN A 201 8.05 -6.30 -7.76
N SER A 202 7.40 -7.39 -7.33
CA SER A 202 7.88 -8.77 -7.38
C SER A 202 9.21 -9.04 -6.64
N GLY A 203 9.69 -8.06 -5.87
CA GLY A 203 11.05 -7.98 -5.32
C GLY A 203 11.07 -7.37 -3.92
N VAL A 204 9.99 -7.48 -3.14
CA VAL A 204 9.77 -6.71 -1.91
C VAL A 204 11.00 -6.72 -0.98
N ALA A 205 11.50 -5.52 -0.69
CA ALA A 205 12.66 -5.32 0.16
C ALA A 205 12.28 -5.47 1.64
N TYR A 206 13.13 -6.14 2.41
CA TYR A 206 12.85 -6.54 3.78
C TYR A 206 14.00 -6.20 4.73
N GLY A 207 13.78 -5.29 5.68
CA GLY A 207 14.76 -4.94 6.72
C GLY A 207 14.18 -4.86 8.11
N ASN A 208 13.13 -5.63 8.41
CA ASN A 208 12.49 -5.66 9.73
C ASN A 208 13.22 -6.54 10.77
N HIS A 209 14.43 -7.00 10.44
CA HIS A 209 15.30 -7.80 11.30
C HIS A 209 14.68 -9.10 11.84
N PHE A 210 13.78 -9.72 11.08
CA PHE A 210 13.14 -11.00 11.43
C PHE A 210 12.31 -10.92 12.72
N GLN A 211 11.59 -9.80 12.89
CA GLN A 211 10.75 -9.51 14.06
C GLN A 211 9.28 -9.32 13.66
N ASN A 212 8.38 -9.73 14.55
CA ASN A 212 6.98 -9.31 14.46
C ASN A 212 6.82 -7.83 14.86
N GLY A 213 5.77 -7.18 14.36
CA GLY A 213 5.51 -5.76 14.51
C GLY A 213 6.42 -4.89 13.65
N TYR A 214 6.29 -3.59 13.80
CA TYR A 214 7.12 -2.60 13.10
C TYR A 214 8.39 -2.38 13.92
N LEU A 215 9.50 -3.02 13.53
CA LEU A 215 10.74 -3.06 14.31
C LEU A 215 10.49 -3.49 15.77
N GLY A 216 9.69 -4.54 15.96
CA GLY A 216 9.33 -5.04 17.28
C GLY A 216 8.27 -4.21 18.03
N ARG A 217 7.67 -3.20 17.39
CA ARG A 217 6.65 -2.33 18.01
C ARG A 217 5.25 -2.62 17.49
N ASP A 218 4.28 -2.47 18.38
CA ASP A 218 2.86 -2.48 18.03
C ASP A 218 2.36 -1.07 17.69
N LEU A 219 2.13 -0.81 16.40
CA LEU A 219 1.57 0.46 15.96
C LEU A 219 0.12 0.64 16.41
N SER A 220 -0.66 -0.44 16.52
CA SER A 220 -2.07 -0.40 16.94
C SER A 220 -2.23 -0.24 18.45
N GLY A 221 -1.26 -0.72 19.23
CA GLY A 221 -1.35 -0.77 20.70
C GLY A 221 -2.34 -1.78 21.27
N THR A 222 -2.87 -2.69 20.46
CA THR A 222 -3.87 -3.69 20.88
C THR A 222 -3.26 -5.06 21.21
N GLY A 223 -1.97 -5.26 20.93
CA GLY A 223 -1.26 -6.53 20.98
C GLY A 223 -1.33 -7.32 19.68
N TRP A 224 -2.30 -7.04 18.80
CA TRP A 224 -2.44 -7.73 17.51
C TRP A 224 -1.27 -7.48 16.57
N GLY A 225 -0.73 -6.25 16.57
CA GLY A 225 0.40 -5.88 15.73
C GLY A 225 1.72 -6.59 16.04
N LEU A 226 1.83 -7.30 17.18
CA LEU A 226 3.04 -8.06 17.56
C LEU A 226 2.96 -9.55 17.17
N LYS A 227 1.90 -9.98 16.50
CA LYS A 227 1.68 -11.39 16.16
C LYS A 227 2.16 -11.78 14.76
N TRP A 228 2.57 -10.80 13.96
CA TRP A 228 2.95 -10.95 12.55
C TRP A 228 4.02 -9.92 12.18
N ASP A 229 4.70 -10.13 11.06
CA ASP A 229 5.75 -9.24 10.58
C ASP A 229 5.17 -8.05 9.82
N PHE A 230 5.34 -6.84 10.34
CA PHE A 230 4.73 -5.66 9.73
C PHE A 230 5.15 -5.47 8.27
N ILE A 231 6.44 -5.55 8.00
CA ILE A 231 7.02 -5.25 6.69
C ILE A 231 6.61 -6.31 5.67
N ILE A 232 6.56 -7.59 6.04
CA ILE A 232 6.13 -8.63 5.08
C ILE A 232 4.69 -8.37 4.65
N ILE A 233 3.78 -8.06 5.58
CA ILE A 233 2.35 -7.92 5.25
C ILE A 233 2.07 -6.59 4.56
N HIS A 234 2.61 -5.47 5.05
CA HIS A 234 2.39 -4.16 4.47
C HIS A 234 3.01 -4.08 3.07
N GLU A 235 4.31 -4.28 2.95
CA GLU A 235 4.99 -4.10 1.66
C GLU A 235 4.50 -5.07 0.58
N SER A 236 4.04 -6.28 0.96
CA SER A 236 3.43 -7.21 0.01
C SER A 236 2.00 -6.85 -0.37
N GLY A 237 1.28 -6.07 0.45
CA GLY A 237 -0.05 -5.59 0.12
C GLY A 237 -0.03 -4.67 -1.10
N HIS A 238 1.08 -3.95 -1.28
CA HIS A 238 1.30 -3.09 -2.42
C HIS A 238 1.37 -3.81 -3.77
N GLU A 239 1.64 -5.12 -3.78
CA GLU A 239 1.56 -5.92 -5.00
C GLU A 239 0.14 -5.82 -5.62
N TRP A 240 -0.92 -5.71 -4.80
CA TRP A 240 -2.28 -5.44 -5.28
C TRP A 240 -2.60 -3.94 -5.40
N PHE A 241 -2.15 -3.12 -4.44
CA PHE A 241 -2.44 -1.67 -4.37
C PHE A 241 -1.16 -0.85 -4.27
N GLY A 242 -0.63 -0.40 -5.39
CA GLY A 242 0.76 0.05 -5.50
C GLY A 242 1.24 -0.27 -6.91
N ASN A 243 1.39 -1.57 -7.13
CA ASN A 243 2.05 -2.14 -8.30
C ASN A 243 1.01 -2.62 -9.34
N ASN A 244 -0.04 -3.34 -8.92
CA ASN A 244 -1.10 -3.76 -9.84
C ASN A 244 -2.09 -2.63 -10.16
N ILE A 245 -2.51 -1.89 -9.12
CA ILE A 245 -3.33 -0.68 -9.24
C ILE A 245 -2.47 0.49 -8.80
N THR A 246 -2.08 1.33 -9.75
CA THR A 246 -1.14 2.42 -9.48
C THR A 246 -1.84 3.77 -9.56
N SER A 247 -1.64 4.65 -8.57
CA SER A 247 -2.18 6.00 -8.66
C SER A 247 -1.47 6.77 -9.78
N LYS A 248 -2.21 7.55 -10.56
CA LYS A 248 -1.66 8.29 -11.71
C LYS A 248 -0.85 9.52 -11.29
N ASP A 249 -1.14 10.07 -10.12
CA ASP A 249 -0.51 11.26 -9.55
C ASP A 249 -0.25 11.03 -8.06
N LEU A 250 0.84 11.59 -7.55
CA LEU A 250 1.21 11.49 -6.13
C LEU A 250 0.15 12.08 -5.19
N GLY A 251 -0.71 12.98 -5.67
CA GLY A 251 -1.86 13.47 -4.91
C GLY A 251 -2.83 12.35 -4.51
N ASP A 252 -2.84 11.23 -5.25
CA ASP A 252 -3.69 10.06 -5.00
C ASP A 252 -2.95 8.87 -4.38
N MET A 253 -1.77 9.07 -3.74
CA MET A 253 -1.02 8.00 -3.07
C MET A 253 -1.82 7.25 -2.00
N TRP A 254 -2.91 7.83 -1.49
CA TRP A 254 -3.84 7.12 -0.62
C TRP A 254 -4.39 5.83 -1.24
N ILE A 255 -4.49 5.72 -2.57
CA ILE A 255 -4.91 4.49 -3.25
C ILE A 255 -3.94 3.35 -2.95
N HIS A 256 -2.65 3.66 -2.81
CA HIS A 256 -1.63 2.70 -2.39
C HIS A 256 -1.74 2.48 -0.88
N GLU A 257 -1.49 3.54 -0.11
CA GLU A 257 -1.25 3.43 1.33
C GLU A 257 -2.48 3.09 2.15
N SER A 258 -3.65 3.62 1.78
CA SER A 258 -4.89 3.34 2.52
C SER A 258 -5.33 1.89 2.34
N PHE A 259 -5.24 1.36 1.12
CA PHE A 259 -5.63 -0.02 0.83
C PHE A 259 -4.61 -1.01 1.37
N THR A 260 -3.32 -0.71 1.27
CA THR A 260 -2.26 -1.52 1.88
C THR A 260 -2.38 -1.52 3.40
N ASN A 261 -2.59 -0.37 4.05
CA ASN A 261 -2.84 -0.33 5.50
C ASN A 261 -4.11 -1.12 5.87
N TYR A 262 -5.16 -1.03 5.06
CA TYR A 262 -6.37 -1.81 5.30
C TYR A 262 -6.15 -3.33 5.14
N SER A 263 -5.26 -3.75 4.25
CA SER A 263 -4.88 -5.16 4.07
C SER A 263 -4.32 -5.77 5.36
N GLU A 264 -3.63 -4.99 6.19
CA GLU A 264 -3.13 -5.42 7.50
C GLU A 264 -4.28 -5.89 8.40
N SER A 265 -5.37 -5.12 8.45
CA SER A 265 -6.57 -5.50 9.21
C SER A 265 -7.23 -6.76 8.66
N LEU A 266 -7.29 -6.90 7.33
CA LEU A 266 -7.87 -8.07 6.68
C LEU A 266 -7.02 -9.32 6.94
N PHE A 267 -5.70 -9.18 6.98
CA PHE A 267 -4.78 -10.23 7.37
C PHE A 267 -5.00 -10.65 8.83
N VAL A 268 -5.03 -9.70 9.77
CA VAL A 268 -5.33 -9.96 11.19
C VAL A 268 -6.68 -10.67 11.35
N GLU A 269 -7.71 -10.22 10.62
CA GLU A 269 -9.02 -10.87 10.61
C GLU A 269 -8.95 -12.31 10.10
N GLN A 270 -8.21 -12.57 9.02
CA GLN A 270 -8.09 -13.91 8.46
C GLN A 270 -7.39 -14.87 9.42
N GLN A 271 -6.38 -14.39 10.16
CA GLN A 271 -5.60 -15.22 11.08
C GLN A 271 -6.27 -15.39 12.45
N TYR A 272 -6.95 -14.36 12.96
CA TYR A 272 -7.39 -14.29 14.36
C TYR A 272 -8.88 -13.96 14.53
N GLY A 273 -9.62 -13.81 13.44
CA GLY A 273 -11.06 -13.56 13.42
C GLY A 273 -11.41 -12.06 13.31
N LYS A 274 -12.63 -11.79 12.83
CA LYS A 274 -13.13 -10.44 12.52
C LYS A 274 -12.96 -9.43 13.65
N GLN A 275 -13.21 -9.84 14.89
CA GLN A 275 -13.06 -8.94 16.05
C GLN A 275 -11.61 -8.46 16.22
N ALA A 276 -10.62 -9.33 16.01
CA ALA A 276 -9.20 -8.95 16.10
C ALA A 276 -8.81 -7.93 15.03
N GLY A 277 -9.31 -8.10 13.79
CA GLY A 277 -9.09 -7.12 12.72
C GLY A 277 -9.71 -5.75 13.04
N LEU A 278 -10.95 -5.75 13.55
CA LEU A 278 -11.61 -4.50 13.99
C LEU A 278 -10.87 -3.82 15.14
N GLU A 279 -10.37 -4.57 16.12
CA GLU A 279 -9.56 -4.05 17.22
C GLU A 279 -8.25 -3.45 16.71
N TYR A 280 -7.54 -4.15 15.81
CA TYR A 280 -6.34 -3.64 15.16
C TYR A 280 -6.61 -2.31 14.43
N THR A 281 -7.63 -2.27 13.59
CA THR A 281 -8.08 -1.05 12.89
C THR A 281 -8.41 0.08 13.85
N HIS A 282 -9.15 -0.22 14.93
CA HIS A 282 -9.47 0.79 15.95
C HIS A 282 -8.21 1.32 16.63
N GLY A 283 -7.26 0.45 16.96
CA GLY A 283 -5.99 0.80 17.58
C GLY A 283 -5.15 1.75 16.72
N ASN A 284 -5.12 1.54 15.40
CA ASN A 284 -4.39 2.39 14.45
C ASN A 284 -4.82 3.87 14.49
N ARG A 285 -5.99 4.20 15.06
CA ARG A 285 -6.42 5.60 15.24
C ARG A 285 -5.45 6.44 16.06
N ARG A 286 -4.67 5.81 16.94
CA ARG A 286 -3.73 6.49 17.84
C ARG A 286 -2.58 7.19 17.11
N THR A 287 -2.32 6.83 15.86
CA THR A 287 -1.26 7.43 15.04
C THR A 287 -1.78 8.52 14.10
N ILE A 288 -3.10 8.69 13.98
CA ILE A 288 -3.74 9.71 13.14
C ILE A 288 -3.50 11.10 13.75
N GLN A 289 -3.05 12.04 12.92
CA GLN A 289 -2.76 13.42 13.34
C GLN A 289 -3.87 14.41 12.98
N ASN A 290 -4.62 14.17 11.90
CA ASN A 290 -5.55 15.10 11.27
C ASN A 290 -4.90 16.48 11.00
N ASP A 291 -3.66 16.47 10.50
CA ASP A 291 -2.84 17.66 10.33
C ASP A 291 -3.14 18.41 9.01
N ALA A 292 -3.38 17.67 7.93
CA ALA A 292 -3.66 18.19 6.59
C ALA A 292 -4.57 17.22 5.79
N PRO A 293 -5.10 17.64 4.63
CA PRO A 293 -5.72 16.72 3.68
C PRO A 293 -4.77 15.60 3.24
N ILE A 294 -5.34 14.41 3.00
CA ILE A 294 -4.63 13.24 2.45
C ILE A 294 -4.37 13.43 0.96
N VAL A 295 -5.35 13.96 0.22
CA VAL A 295 -5.16 14.31 -1.19
C VAL A 295 -4.42 15.63 -1.29
N ALA A 296 -3.26 15.61 -1.94
CA ALA A 296 -2.48 16.80 -2.25
C ALA A 296 -2.91 17.43 -3.59
N PRO A 297 -2.50 18.68 -3.87
CA PRO A 297 -2.69 19.27 -5.19
C PRO A 297 -2.07 18.39 -6.27
N TYR A 298 -2.83 18.12 -7.34
CA TYR A 298 -2.36 17.33 -8.47
C TYR A 298 -1.32 18.06 -9.33
N ASN A 299 -0.51 17.29 -10.05
CA ASN A 299 0.47 17.73 -11.06
C ASN A 299 1.60 18.62 -10.52
N VAL A 300 1.90 18.54 -9.21
CA VAL A 300 3.01 19.28 -8.59
C VAL A 300 4.04 18.38 -7.90
N ASN A 301 4.04 17.08 -8.23
CA ASN A 301 4.96 16.06 -7.70
C ASN A 301 5.01 16.05 -6.17
N LYS A 302 3.84 15.90 -5.54
CA LYS A 302 3.67 16.04 -4.10
C LYS A 302 2.59 15.13 -3.55
N GLU A 303 2.87 14.54 -2.41
CA GLU A 303 1.95 13.78 -1.58
C GLU A 303 1.26 14.64 -0.51
N GLY A 304 0.15 14.15 0.02
CA GLY A 304 -0.56 14.79 1.13
C GLY A 304 -0.11 14.29 2.50
N SER A 305 -1.04 14.30 3.46
CA SER A 305 -0.77 13.85 4.84
C SER A 305 -0.43 12.36 4.90
N GLY A 306 0.50 12.01 5.80
CA GLY A 306 0.78 10.63 6.19
C GLY A 306 -0.39 9.92 6.87
N ASP A 307 -1.48 10.64 7.20
CA ASP A 307 -2.75 10.03 7.59
C ASP A 307 -3.34 9.13 6.49
N MET A 308 -2.83 9.20 5.25
CA MET A 308 -3.19 8.29 4.17
C MET A 308 -3.06 6.80 4.53
N TYR A 309 -2.15 6.48 5.46
CA TYR A 309 -2.02 5.15 6.04
C TYR A 309 -3.19 4.86 7.01
N PRO A 310 -3.17 5.32 8.29
CA PRO A 310 -4.16 4.87 9.27
C PRO A 310 -5.57 5.42 9.00
N LYS A 311 -5.72 6.72 8.69
CA LYS A 311 -7.05 7.34 8.48
C LYS A 311 -7.70 6.77 7.23
N GLY A 312 -6.91 6.54 6.18
CA GLY A 312 -7.36 5.89 4.96
C GLY A 312 -7.83 4.44 5.18
N GLY A 313 -7.02 3.61 5.85
CA GLY A 313 -7.43 2.23 6.15
C GLY A 313 -8.68 2.14 7.04
N ILE A 314 -8.81 3.04 8.02
CA ILE A 314 -9.99 3.15 8.88
C ILE A 314 -11.22 3.61 8.11
N MET A 315 -11.07 4.55 7.16
CA MET A 315 -12.14 4.98 6.27
C MET A 315 -12.66 3.78 5.44
N LEU A 316 -11.78 2.97 4.87
CA LEU A 316 -12.18 1.76 4.12
C LEU A 316 -12.93 0.76 5.01
N ASN A 317 -12.47 0.54 6.26
CA ASN A 317 -13.20 -0.30 7.21
C ASN A 317 -14.57 0.25 7.59
N MET A 318 -14.70 1.58 7.70
CA MET A 318 -15.98 2.24 7.96
C MET A 318 -16.93 2.08 6.77
N ILE A 319 -16.43 2.19 5.54
CA ILE A 319 -17.21 1.90 4.31
C ILE A 319 -17.69 0.44 4.32
N ARG A 320 -16.83 -0.54 4.63
CA ARG A 320 -17.24 -1.94 4.82
C ARG A 320 -18.36 -2.07 5.86
N THR A 321 -18.22 -1.37 6.99
CA THR A 321 -19.23 -1.36 8.06
C THR A 321 -20.57 -0.80 7.58
N ILE A 322 -20.56 0.26 6.76
CA ILE A 322 -21.78 0.87 6.20
C ILE A 322 -22.43 -0.06 5.16
N ILE A 323 -21.65 -0.73 4.32
CA ILE A 323 -22.15 -1.74 3.37
C ILE A 323 -22.81 -2.90 4.11
N ASN A 324 -22.26 -3.29 5.28
CA ASN A 324 -22.80 -4.32 6.17
C ASN A 324 -23.05 -5.67 5.46
N ASN A 325 -22.17 -6.02 4.52
CA ASN A 325 -22.19 -7.27 3.76
C ASN A 325 -20.74 -7.59 3.34
N ASP A 326 -20.12 -8.57 4.00
CA ASP A 326 -18.70 -8.89 3.82
C ASP A 326 -18.44 -9.56 2.47
N GLU A 327 -19.36 -10.39 1.98
CA GLU A 327 -19.28 -10.97 0.64
C GLU A 327 -19.24 -9.86 -0.41
N LYS A 328 -20.15 -8.88 -0.30
CA LYS A 328 -20.23 -7.76 -1.23
C LYS A 328 -18.98 -6.89 -1.18
N TRP A 329 -18.47 -6.63 0.02
CA TRP A 329 -17.22 -5.86 0.17
C TRP A 329 -16.02 -6.60 -0.44
N ARG A 330 -15.90 -7.90 -0.20
CA ARG A 330 -14.88 -8.74 -0.84
C ARG A 330 -15.00 -8.73 -2.37
N GLU A 331 -16.20 -8.83 -2.92
CA GLU A 331 -16.42 -8.74 -4.36
C GLU A 331 -15.99 -7.38 -4.94
N ILE A 332 -16.19 -6.28 -4.21
CA ILE A 332 -15.71 -4.95 -4.61
C ILE A 332 -14.18 -4.95 -4.68
N LEU A 333 -13.49 -5.41 -3.64
CA LEU A 333 -12.03 -5.43 -3.56
C LEU A 333 -11.38 -6.34 -4.63
N ARG A 334 -11.94 -7.54 -4.83
CA ARG A 334 -11.52 -8.45 -5.93
C ARG A 334 -11.81 -7.83 -7.30
N GLY A 335 -12.94 -7.15 -7.41
CA GLY A 335 -13.37 -6.48 -8.62
C GLY A 335 -12.49 -5.29 -9.02
N LEU A 336 -11.98 -4.52 -8.05
CA LEU A 336 -10.98 -3.47 -8.27
C LEU A 336 -9.73 -4.06 -8.94
N ASN A 337 -9.15 -5.09 -8.33
CA ASN A 337 -7.93 -5.76 -8.81
C ASN A 337 -8.09 -6.43 -10.18
N LYS A 338 -9.31 -6.82 -10.54
CA LYS A 338 -9.63 -7.35 -11.87
C LYS A 338 -9.87 -6.25 -12.91
N THR A 339 -10.57 -5.19 -12.54
CA THR A 339 -10.99 -4.12 -13.47
C THR A 339 -9.82 -3.21 -13.83
N PHE A 340 -8.98 -2.94 -12.83
CA PHE A 340 -7.81 -2.07 -12.92
C PHE A 340 -6.50 -2.85 -12.90
N TYR A 341 -6.53 -4.12 -13.34
CA TYR A 341 -5.35 -4.98 -13.43
C TYR A 341 -4.27 -4.36 -14.32
N HIS A 342 -3.09 -4.11 -13.74
CA HIS A 342 -1.94 -3.38 -14.33
C HIS A 342 -2.34 -2.04 -14.95
N LYS A 343 -3.06 -1.20 -14.18
CA LYS A 343 -3.49 0.12 -14.64
C LYS A 343 -3.14 1.24 -13.67
N MET A 344 -2.87 2.38 -14.29
CA MET A 344 -2.92 3.69 -13.68
C MET A 344 -4.36 4.13 -13.44
N VAL A 345 -4.68 4.55 -12.23
CA VAL A 345 -6.02 4.99 -11.79
C VAL A 345 -5.97 6.37 -11.15
N THR A 346 -7.12 7.03 -11.15
CA THR A 346 -7.37 8.31 -10.46
C THR A 346 -8.29 8.11 -9.27
N TYR A 347 -8.41 9.13 -8.43
CA TYR A 347 -9.46 9.23 -7.40
C TYR A 347 -10.84 8.81 -7.93
N ASP A 348 -11.26 9.38 -9.06
CA ASP A 348 -12.59 9.16 -9.63
C ASP A 348 -12.82 7.72 -10.08
N ASP A 349 -11.77 7.04 -10.57
CA ASP A 349 -11.85 5.63 -10.98
C ASP A 349 -12.19 4.74 -9.77
N ILE A 350 -11.49 4.93 -8.65
CA ILE A 350 -11.67 4.11 -7.44
C ILE A 350 -13.00 4.44 -6.75
N VAL A 351 -13.27 5.72 -6.51
CA VAL A 351 -14.51 6.16 -5.84
C VAL A 351 -15.72 5.81 -6.68
N GLY A 352 -15.66 6.07 -7.99
CA GLY A 352 -16.72 5.73 -8.94
C GLY A 352 -17.00 4.22 -8.97
N TYR A 353 -15.95 3.38 -8.97
CA TYR A 353 -16.10 1.94 -8.93
C TYR A 353 -16.76 1.45 -7.62
N VAL A 354 -16.28 1.92 -6.47
CA VAL A 354 -16.86 1.57 -5.16
C VAL A 354 -18.33 1.98 -5.08
N ASN A 355 -18.68 3.19 -5.54
CA ASN A 355 -20.05 3.67 -5.58
C ASN A 355 -20.94 2.78 -6.45
N GLN A 356 -20.49 2.51 -7.68
CA GLN A 356 -21.24 1.68 -8.64
C GLN A 356 -21.47 0.27 -8.09
N GLN A 357 -20.43 -0.37 -7.57
CA GLN A 357 -20.52 -1.75 -7.14
C GLN A 357 -21.24 -1.91 -5.81
N SER A 358 -21.08 -0.98 -4.86
CA SER A 358 -21.79 -1.01 -3.57
C SER A 358 -23.27 -0.62 -3.67
N GLY A 359 -23.64 0.19 -4.67
CA GLY A 359 -24.99 0.77 -4.78
C GLY A 359 -25.24 1.92 -3.79
N VAL A 360 -24.19 2.42 -3.13
CA VAL A 360 -24.25 3.55 -2.20
C VAL A 360 -23.29 4.63 -2.69
N ASP A 361 -23.76 5.89 -2.70
CA ASP A 361 -22.90 7.02 -3.00
C ASP A 361 -22.03 7.37 -1.78
N PHE A 362 -20.77 6.93 -1.82
CA PHE A 362 -19.76 7.23 -0.83
C PHE A 362 -18.91 8.46 -1.17
N SER A 363 -19.17 9.17 -2.27
CA SER A 363 -18.39 10.36 -2.64
C SER A 363 -18.29 11.37 -1.50
N PRO A 364 -19.37 11.70 -0.75
CA PRO A 364 -19.25 12.60 0.40
C PRO A 364 -18.35 12.07 1.52
N VAL A 365 -18.29 10.74 1.71
CA VAL A 365 -17.44 10.10 2.71
C VAL A 365 -15.97 10.15 2.27
N PHE A 366 -15.67 9.74 1.04
CA PHE A 366 -14.32 9.87 0.49
C PHE A 366 -13.84 11.33 0.52
N ASP A 367 -14.68 12.27 0.08
CA ASP A 367 -14.34 13.70 0.11
C ASP A 367 -14.00 14.17 1.53
N GLN A 368 -14.83 13.85 2.52
CA GLN A 368 -14.64 14.31 3.89
C GLN A 368 -13.34 13.77 4.51
N TYR A 369 -13.00 12.51 4.26
CA TYR A 369 -11.85 11.88 4.89
C TYR A 369 -10.55 12.12 4.13
N LEU A 370 -10.61 12.35 2.82
CA LEU A 370 -9.42 12.51 1.97
C LEU A 370 -9.08 13.98 1.69
N HIS A 371 -10.08 14.82 1.38
CA HIS A 371 -9.86 16.21 0.99
C HIS A 371 -9.88 17.19 2.16
N TYR A 372 -10.33 16.75 3.34
CA TYR A 372 -10.38 17.58 4.55
C TYR A 372 -9.67 16.91 5.72
N LYS A 373 -9.01 17.74 6.53
CA LYS A 373 -8.30 17.25 7.72
C LYS A 373 -9.26 16.85 8.84
N ASN A 374 -10.37 17.57 9.03
CA ASN A 374 -11.29 17.29 10.13
C ASN A 374 -12.15 16.06 9.81
N ILE A 375 -12.56 15.35 10.87
CA ILE A 375 -13.56 14.28 10.76
C ILE A 375 -14.97 14.86 10.95
N PRO A 376 -16.02 14.24 10.38
CA PRO A 376 -17.38 14.70 10.59
C PRO A 376 -17.82 14.42 12.02
N THR A 377 -18.66 15.31 12.58
CA THR A 377 -19.23 15.16 13.92
C THR A 377 -20.72 14.86 13.83
N LEU A 378 -21.15 13.78 14.50
CA LEU A 378 -22.56 13.42 14.63
C LEU A 378 -23.17 14.15 15.82
N GLU A 379 -24.05 15.10 15.56
CA GLU A 379 -24.71 15.91 16.58
C GLU A 379 -26.14 15.40 16.84
N PHE A 380 -26.49 15.27 18.11
CA PHE A 380 -27.83 14.88 18.57
C PHE A 380 -28.46 15.98 19.42
N ARG A 381 -29.77 16.14 19.28
CA ARG A 381 -30.60 17.02 20.12
C ARG A 381 -31.87 16.31 20.55
N PHE A 382 -32.23 16.47 21.81
CA PHE A 382 -33.54 16.07 22.33
C PHE A 382 -34.47 17.28 22.36
N GLN A 383 -35.44 17.31 21.45
CA GLN A 383 -36.41 18.41 21.34
C GLN A 383 -37.83 17.85 21.22
N ASP A 384 -38.77 18.41 21.98
CA ASP A 384 -40.20 18.03 21.92
C ASP A 384 -40.46 16.52 22.05
N LYS A 385 -39.70 15.84 22.92
CA LYS A 385 -39.69 14.37 23.12
C LYS A 385 -39.25 13.55 21.91
N GLN A 386 -38.55 14.16 20.96
CA GLN A 386 -37.95 13.50 19.80
C GLN A 386 -36.42 13.58 19.89
N LEU A 387 -35.77 12.51 19.45
CA LEU A 387 -34.34 12.51 19.15
C LEU A 387 -34.15 13.01 17.72
N LEU A 388 -33.42 14.11 17.57
CA LEU A 388 -32.99 14.64 16.28
C LEU A 388 -31.49 14.39 16.11
N GLY A 389 -31.04 14.17 14.89
CA GLY A 389 -29.61 14.10 14.58
C GLY A 389 -29.25 14.76 13.26
N ARG A 390 -27.99 15.20 13.15
CA ARG A 390 -27.38 15.71 11.91
C ARG A 390 -25.87 15.52 11.91
N TRP A 391 -25.26 15.65 10.73
CA TRP A 391 -23.82 15.78 10.57
C TRP A 391 -23.36 17.24 10.57
N ILE A 392 -22.24 17.50 11.23
CA ILE A 392 -21.40 18.68 11.05
C ILE A 392 -20.17 18.22 10.25
N SER A 393 -19.95 18.79 9.07
CA SER A 393 -18.93 18.36 8.10
C SER A 393 -18.39 19.54 7.31
N ASP A 394 -17.19 19.35 6.74
CA ASP A 394 -16.62 20.31 5.77
C ASP A 394 -17.22 20.11 4.37
N VAL A 395 -17.62 18.89 4.03
CA VAL A 395 -18.31 18.57 2.76
C VAL A 395 -19.74 19.12 2.78
N ASN A 396 -20.08 19.90 1.76
CA ASN A 396 -21.44 20.40 1.58
C ASN A 396 -22.39 19.26 1.18
N GLY A 397 -23.57 19.20 1.81
CA GLY A 397 -24.54 18.13 1.55
C GLY A 397 -24.09 16.75 2.06
N PHE A 398 -23.11 16.68 2.97
CA PHE A 398 -22.61 15.42 3.52
C PHE A 398 -23.73 14.53 4.05
N THR A 399 -23.69 13.27 3.66
CA THR A 399 -24.57 12.23 4.17
C THR A 399 -23.77 10.97 4.41
N MET A 400 -24.01 10.36 5.56
CA MET A 400 -23.40 9.09 5.92
C MET A 400 -24.36 8.34 6.85
N PRO A 401 -24.67 7.06 6.58
CA PRO A 401 -25.35 6.22 7.56
C PRO A 401 -24.52 6.08 8.83
N ALA A 402 -25.16 6.16 10.00
CA ALA A 402 -24.53 5.88 11.29
C ALA A 402 -25.24 4.74 12.02
N ARG A 403 -24.49 3.93 12.77
CA ARG A 403 -25.03 2.90 13.67
C ARG A 403 -25.27 3.49 15.05
N ILE A 404 -26.52 3.47 15.49
CA ILE A 404 -26.98 4.04 16.75
C ILE A 404 -27.87 3.02 17.47
N ARG A 405 -27.80 2.97 18.79
CA ARG A 405 -28.68 2.12 19.62
C ARG A 405 -29.03 2.80 20.94
N VAL A 406 -30.03 2.23 21.60
CA VAL A 406 -30.21 2.39 23.04
C VAL A 406 -29.32 1.35 23.74
N LYS A 407 -28.77 1.69 24.90
CA LYS A 407 -27.97 0.80 25.75
C LYS A 407 -28.62 -0.57 25.89
N ASN A 408 -27.82 -1.61 25.66
CA ASN A 408 -28.22 -3.04 25.61
C ASN A 408 -29.16 -3.42 24.44
N GLY A 409 -29.47 -2.50 23.53
CA GLY A 409 -30.20 -2.78 22.30
C GLY A 409 -29.29 -3.19 21.14
N GLU A 410 -29.92 -3.43 19.99
CA GLU A 410 -29.21 -3.68 18.73
C GLU A 410 -28.91 -2.37 18.00
N TYR A 411 -27.76 -2.32 17.34
CA TYR A 411 -27.41 -1.20 16.47
C TYR A 411 -28.30 -1.15 15.23
N GLN A 412 -28.84 0.03 14.96
CA GLN A 412 -29.65 0.32 13.77
C GLN A 412 -28.97 1.39 12.94
N PHE A 413 -29.11 1.30 11.62
CA PHE A 413 -28.59 2.30 10.68
C PHE A 413 -29.57 3.45 10.51
N PHE A 414 -29.07 4.68 10.66
CA PHE A 414 -29.82 5.89 10.37
C PHE A 414 -29.07 6.71 9.32
N LYS A 415 -29.71 6.99 8.19
CA LYS A 415 -29.18 7.89 7.17
C LYS A 415 -29.48 9.33 7.58
N LEU A 416 -28.42 10.09 7.85
CA LEU A 416 -28.50 11.47 8.31
C LEU A 416 -27.79 12.38 7.30
N GLY A 417 -28.23 13.63 7.24
CA GLY A 417 -27.61 14.70 6.46
C GLY A 417 -27.13 15.83 7.36
N THR A 418 -26.85 17.00 6.78
CA THR A 418 -26.38 18.19 7.52
C THR A 418 -27.49 19.01 8.19
N SER A 419 -28.75 18.63 7.98
CA SER A 419 -29.92 19.22 8.64
C SER A 419 -30.47 18.28 9.70
N PHE A 420 -30.99 18.82 10.80
CA PHE A 420 -31.63 18.00 11.83
C PHE A 420 -32.80 17.21 11.25
N SER A 421 -32.74 15.89 11.42
CA SER A 421 -33.80 14.97 11.04
C SER A 421 -34.18 14.08 12.24
N PRO A 422 -35.48 13.74 12.39
CA PRO A 422 -35.92 12.81 13.43
C PRO A 422 -35.28 11.43 13.29
N ILE A 423 -34.86 10.87 14.43
CA ILE A 423 -34.35 9.52 14.56
C ILE A 423 -35.39 8.71 15.31
N ASN A 424 -35.98 7.72 14.63
CA ASN A 424 -36.95 6.82 15.25
C ASN A 424 -36.21 5.77 16.09
N LEU A 425 -35.84 6.16 17.31
CA LEU A 425 -35.22 5.28 18.29
C LEU A 425 -35.97 5.40 19.62
N PRO A 426 -37.04 4.60 19.81
CA PRO A 426 -37.88 4.68 21.00
C PRO A 426 -37.09 4.49 22.29
N SER A 427 -37.49 5.20 23.35
CA SER A 427 -36.85 5.17 24.67
C SER A 427 -35.41 5.67 24.71
N ALA A 428 -34.90 6.27 23.64
CA ALA A 428 -33.61 6.95 23.66
C ALA A 428 -33.67 8.16 24.62
N THR A 429 -32.66 8.25 25.47
CA THR A 429 -32.36 9.39 26.34
C THR A 429 -30.89 9.75 26.19
N LYS A 430 -30.49 10.90 26.72
CA LYS A 430 -29.09 11.35 26.68
C LYS A 430 -28.14 10.34 27.34
N GLU A 431 -28.60 9.63 28.37
CA GLU A 431 -27.82 8.71 29.19
C GLU A 431 -27.72 7.30 28.60
N ASN A 432 -28.60 6.94 27.67
CA ASN A 432 -28.66 5.59 27.11
C ASN A 432 -28.40 5.52 25.60
N LEU A 433 -28.21 6.66 24.94
CA LEU A 433 -27.87 6.72 23.53
C LEU A 433 -26.42 6.26 23.31
N GLU A 434 -26.22 5.23 22.51
CA GLU A 434 -24.90 4.71 22.16
C GLU A 434 -24.70 4.79 20.65
N ILE A 435 -23.52 5.28 20.25
CA ILE A 435 -23.09 5.42 18.86
C ILE A 435 -21.94 4.45 18.64
N ASP A 436 -21.89 3.78 17.49
CA ASP A 436 -20.83 2.84 17.14
C ASP A 436 -19.49 3.54 16.84
N THR A 437 -18.93 4.25 17.81
CA THR A 437 -17.61 4.90 17.67
C THR A 437 -16.47 3.89 17.63
N PHE A 438 -16.73 2.60 17.86
CA PHE A 438 -15.74 1.56 17.68
C PHE A 438 -15.45 1.35 16.19
N ASN A 439 -16.49 1.19 15.36
CA ASN A 439 -16.34 0.98 13.92
C ASN A 439 -16.36 2.28 13.09
N TYR A 440 -16.83 3.39 13.65
CA TYR A 440 -16.85 4.70 12.98
C TYR A 440 -15.79 5.64 13.54
N TYR A 441 -15.07 6.33 12.65
CA TYR A 441 -14.09 7.35 13.04
C TYR A 441 -14.69 8.75 12.89
N ILE A 442 -15.53 9.12 13.86
CA ILE A 442 -16.34 10.34 13.85
C ILE A 442 -16.27 11.06 15.20
N GLY A 443 -16.54 12.37 15.19
CA GLY A 443 -16.89 13.10 16.40
C GLY A 443 -18.33 12.78 16.82
N VAL A 444 -18.64 12.94 18.11
CA VAL A 444 -20.02 12.84 18.64
C VAL A 444 -20.28 14.01 19.56
N LEU A 445 -21.43 14.67 19.35
CA LEU A 445 -21.94 15.75 20.19
C LEU A 445 -23.37 15.42 20.61
N ILE A 446 -23.65 15.42 21.91
CA ILE A 446 -25.00 15.20 22.45
C ILE A 446 -25.37 16.40 23.32
N ASP A 447 -26.18 17.28 22.75
CA ASP A 447 -26.68 18.49 23.42
C ASP A 447 -27.75 18.16 24.46
#